data_AF-A0A382EE12-F1
#
_entry.id   AF-A0A382EE12-F1
#
_cell.length_a   1.000
_cell.length_b   1.000
_cell.length_c   1.000
_cell.angle_alpha   90.00
_cell.angle_beta   90.00
_cell.angle_gamma   90.00
#
_symmetry.space_group_name_H-M   'P 1'
#
loop_
_entity.id
_entity.type
_entity.pdbx_description
1 polymer ?
#
loop_
_entity_poly.entity_id
_entity_poly.type
_entity_poly.pdbx_seq_one_letter_code
_entity_poly.pdbx_strand_id
1 'polypeptide(L)'
;GIRFSLGPSRRDWADELLFEIRTIYDRHTSGMGATDKVYAWDPAALDRAMNTSGRVDLKPYLIALIGHRDRLQKNPAIAAELAHEAKLNSKYFQKLTELLVAENPSLLLRRVRDDLCTVGPTDVPRIAADISKWQGRLWRFGKVGQHGRKGRTDAWMNAVNPLTTQQELRLKIPAVAKGEISVFLVAGDGGDGEDGDVVRWSRPRLVFKNQPDIPLAAAKGLTQRMALLQLNELARTEKYLGVIAVAETQGKPLENLVEGSGLDARVLENWMTAVQLGKFATLKPVGHYPGKIFKVGGYDDIRGWGRNETPSLIANKAQQTIRFGTLTVPGRSVNMHPSPNKEAIIYWQSPMEGRVKLKGFFADSDGVCGNGVAWRVELVNRTGASQLASGAFDNGKRSEFAPETVLAMQKGDYIKFVVNARASSHVCDTTQVSFTITEQDGKGRVWDLSRNVVDRVHDSNPLSDSFGNKSVWHFCSSANTQPANANIPAGSALTRWRAAVIDRKPHREVGKLASAVQQALLPKVEAVADADKALRDRFIDPKGPLRWLALVLRDAGFEDIEA
;
A
#
# COMPACT_ATOMS: atom_id res chain seq x y z
N GLY A 1 -21.76 16.65 51.12
CA GLY A 1 -22.34 17.98 51.27
C GLY A 1 -23.49 18.15 50.29
N ILE A 2 -24.47 18.98 50.63
CA ILE A 2 -25.56 19.37 49.71
C ILE A 2 -25.00 20.45 48.78
N ARG A 3 -25.24 20.33 47.47
CA ARG A 3 -24.82 21.31 46.45
C ARG A 3 -26.05 21.83 45.71
N PHE A 4 -26.04 23.12 45.40
CA PHE A 4 -27.02 23.77 44.52
C PHE A 4 -26.40 23.97 43.14
N SER A 5 -27.20 23.82 42.08
CA SER A 5 -26.80 23.95 40.68
C SER A 5 -27.72 24.93 39.96
N LEU A 6 -27.20 25.62 38.93
CA LEU A 6 -27.99 26.54 38.11
C LEU A 6 -28.74 25.79 36.99
N GLY A 7 -28.31 24.58 36.65
CA GLY A 7 -28.93 23.75 35.62
C GLY A 7 -30.02 22.80 36.14
N PRO A 8 -31.09 22.54 35.36
CA PRO A 8 -32.19 21.67 35.77
C PRO A 8 -31.89 20.16 35.56
N SER A 9 -30.87 19.79 34.79
CA SER A 9 -30.59 18.38 34.43
C SER A 9 -29.31 17.83 35.06
N ARG A 10 -29.25 16.50 35.22
CA ARG A 10 -28.02 15.79 35.65
C ARG A 10 -26.82 16.05 34.74
N ARG A 11 -27.06 16.35 33.46
CA ARG A 11 -26.01 16.67 32.50
C ARG A 11 -25.43 18.05 32.79
N ASP A 12 -26.27 19.03 33.09
CA ASP A 12 -25.83 20.38 33.45
C ASP A 12 -24.98 20.34 34.73
N TRP A 13 -25.37 19.52 35.71
CA TRP A 13 -24.60 19.35 36.95
C TRP A 13 -23.21 18.77 36.69
N ALA A 14 -23.11 17.79 35.78
CA ALA A 14 -21.84 17.20 35.38
C ALA A 14 -20.98 18.21 34.59
N ASP A 15 -21.58 19.00 33.70
CA ASP A 15 -20.88 20.00 32.91
C ASP A 15 -20.37 21.16 33.79
N GLU A 16 -21.13 21.60 34.80
CA GLU A 16 -20.68 22.57 35.81
C GLU A 16 -19.48 22.05 36.61
N LEU A 17 -19.52 20.79 37.08
CA LEU A 17 -18.39 20.16 37.79
C LEU A 17 -17.15 20.05 36.90
N LEU A 18 -17.34 19.66 35.62
CA LEU A 18 -16.25 19.59 34.67
C LEU A 18 -15.65 20.96 34.37
N PHE A 19 -16.49 22.01 34.31
CA PHE A 19 -16.05 23.39 34.17
C PHE A 19 -15.24 23.86 35.39
N GLU A 20 -15.69 23.58 36.61
CA GLU A 20 -14.95 23.90 37.84
C GLU A 20 -13.59 23.20 37.87
N ILE A 21 -13.56 21.90 37.56
CA ILE A 21 -12.31 21.14 37.46
C ILE A 21 -11.38 21.81 36.44
N ARG A 22 -11.84 22.05 35.22
CA ARG A 22 -11.03 22.68 34.16
C ARG A 22 -10.53 24.07 34.55
N THR A 23 -11.36 24.87 35.23
CA THR A 23 -10.97 26.19 35.74
C THR A 23 -9.79 26.10 36.72
N ILE A 24 -9.74 25.08 37.58
CA ILE A 24 -8.61 24.86 38.49
C ILE A 24 -7.33 24.53 37.69
N TYR A 25 -7.43 23.69 36.66
CA TYR A 25 -6.28 23.35 35.82
C TYR A 25 -5.81 24.53 34.96
N ASP A 26 -6.73 25.29 34.35
CA ASP A 26 -6.40 26.44 33.48
C ASP A 26 -5.75 27.60 34.26
N ARG A 27 -5.89 27.66 35.59
CA ARG A 27 -5.15 28.62 36.43
C ARG A 27 -3.65 28.33 36.53
N HIS A 28 -3.25 27.07 36.37
CA HIS A 28 -1.88 26.61 36.67
C HIS A 28 -1.22 25.86 35.50
N THR A 29 -1.97 25.61 34.43
CA THR A 29 -1.53 24.92 33.23
C THR A 29 -2.01 25.67 31.99
N SER A 30 -1.25 25.56 30.90
CA SER A 30 -1.50 26.17 29.60
C SER A 30 -2.02 25.16 28.59
N GLY A 31 -2.73 25.69 27.59
CA GLY A 31 -3.17 25.04 26.35
C GLY A 31 -3.33 26.10 25.25
N MET A 32 -3.47 25.70 23.99
CA MET A 32 -3.64 26.65 22.85
C MET A 32 -4.98 27.42 22.88
N GLY A 33 -5.87 27.11 23.82
CA GLY A 33 -7.14 27.80 24.04
C GLY A 33 -7.67 27.49 25.45
N ALA A 34 -8.43 28.42 26.01
CA ALA A 34 -8.99 28.32 27.36
C ALA A 34 -10.12 27.27 27.36
N THR A 35 -10.00 26.20 28.17
CA THR A 35 -10.96 25.08 28.16
C THR A 35 -12.23 25.39 28.95
N ASP A 36 -12.17 26.43 29.79
CA ASP A 36 -13.27 27.10 30.46
C ASP A 36 -14.09 28.01 29.53
N LYS A 37 -13.51 28.56 28.46
CA LYS A 37 -14.20 29.52 27.56
C LYS A 37 -14.75 28.92 26.27
N VAL A 38 -14.69 27.60 26.08
CA VAL A 38 -15.27 26.97 24.89
C VAL A 38 -16.75 26.64 25.13
N TYR A 39 -17.62 27.31 24.37
CA TYR A 39 -19.07 27.10 24.42
C TYR A 39 -19.50 25.72 23.91
N ALA A 40 -20.61 25.21 24.45
CA ALA A 40 -21.17 23.89 24.14
C ALA A 40 -21.52 23.64 22.65
N TRP A 41 -21.61 24.69 21.83
CA TRP A 41 -21.97 24.60 20.41
C TRP A 41 -20.79 24.26 19.49
N ASP A 42 -19.54 24.30 19.95
CA ASP A 42 -18.37 23.80 19.20
C ASP A 42 -17.60 22.71 19.98
N PRO A 43 -18.10 21.46 19.95
CA PRO A 43 -17.42 20.32 20.55
C PRO A 43 -16.01 20.09 19.98
N ALA A 44 -15.75 20.48 18.73
CA ALA A 44 -14.45 20.30 18.09
C ALA A 44 -13.41 21.30 18.61
N ALA A 45 -13.80 22.55 18.88
CA ALA A 45 -12.94 23.51 19.57
C ALA A 45 -12.62 23.06 20.99
N LEU A 46 -13.61 22.50 21.70
CA LEU A 46 -13.40 21.99 23.05
C LEU A 46 -12.44 20.80 23.03
N ASP A 47 -12.59 19.89 22.07
CA ASP A 47 -11.69 18.76 21.90
C ASP A 47 -10.25 19.21 21.62
N ARG A 48 -10.06 20.19 20.71
CA ARG A 48 -8.74 20.78 20.41
C ARG A 48 -8.12 21.44 21.64
N ALA A 49 -8.87 22.23 22.39
CA ALA A 49 -8.39 22.88 23.61
C ALA A 49 -7.99 21.83 24.67
N MET A 50 -8.83 20.82 24.90
CA MET A 50 -8.58 19.73 25.85
C MET A 50 -7.37 18.85 25.48
N ASN A 51 -7.02 18.74 24.20
CA ASN A 51 -5.84 17.99 23.74
C ASN A 51 -4.51 18.69 24.08
N THR A 52 -4.54 19.97 24.46
CA THR A 52 -3.34 20.75 24.80
C THR A 52 -3.30 21.24 26.24
N SER A 53 -4.41 21.14 26.98
CA SER A 53 -4.56 21.51 28.39
C SER A 53 -3.81 20.56 29.35
N GLY A 54 -3.58 21.01 30.58
CA GLY A 54 -2.88 20.27 31.62
C GLY A 54 -1.36 20.45 31.61
N ARG A 55 -0.76 21.16 30.65
CA ARG A 55 0.71 21.33 30.63
C ARG A 55 1.12 22.61 31.34
N VAL A 56 1.99 22.54 32.34
CA VAL A 56 2.51 23.75 33.01
C VAL A 56 3.15 24.69 31.98
N ASP A 57 2.77 25.97 31.97
CA ASP A 57 3.50 26.97 31.19
C ASP A 57 4.86 27.21 31.85
N LEU A 58 5.91 26.67 31.25
CA LEU A 58 7.26 26.72 31.83
C LEU A 58 7.91 28.09 31.69
N LYS A 59 7.49 28.93 30.73
CA LYS A 59 8.23 30.16 30.41
C LYS A 59 8.31 31.14 31.59
N PRO A 60 7.21 31.46 32.31
CA PRO A 60 7.27 32.35 33.48
C PRO A 60 8.18 31.81 34.59
N TYR A 61 8.16 30.48 34.81
CA TYR A 61 9.02 29.84 35.80
C TYR A 61 10.49 29.91 35.41
N LEU A 62 10.82 29.64 34.15
CA LEU A 62 12.19 29.71 33.65
C LEU A 62 12.74 31.14 33.67
N ILE A 63 11.92 32.15 33.34
CA ILE A 63 12.30 33.57 33.45
C ILE A 63 12.64 33.93 34.90
N ALA A 64 11.77 33.58 35.85
CA ALA A 64 12.01 33.86 37.27
C ALA A 64 13.23 33.09 37.81
N LEU A 65 13.40 31.83 37.40
CA LEU A 65 14.52 30.99 37.83
C LEU A 65 15.86 31.54 37.33
N ILE A 66 15.95 31.92 36.05
CA ILE A 66 17.16 32.52 35.46
C ILE A 66 17.41 33.92 36.03
N GLY A 67 16.37 34.74 36.20
CA GLY A 67 16.49 36.10 36.73
C GLY A 67 16.93 36.17 38.20
N HIS A 68 16.68 35.11 38.99
CA HIS A 68 17.09 35.02 40.39
C HIS A 68 18.13 33.92 40.66
N ARG A 69 18.75 33.37 39.61
CA ARG A 69 19.69 32.24 39.67
C ARG A 69 20.74 32.38 40.76
N ASP A 70 21.47 33.48 40.81
CA ASP A 70 22.57 33.67 41.76
C ASP A 70 22.08 33.69 43.22
N ARG A 71 20.89 34.25 43.45
CA ARG A 71 20.26 34.28 44.79
C ARG A 71 19.79 32.89 45.19
N LEU A 72 19.18 32.16 44.25
CA LEU A 72 18.67 30.81 44.44
C LEU A 72 19.79 29.78 44.66
N GLN A 73 20.92 29.90 43.97
CA GLN A 73 22.08 29.05 44.17
C GLN A 73 22.73 29.27 45.55
N LYS A 74 22.77 30.52 46.04
CA LYS A 74 23.30 30.84 47.37
C LYS A 74 22.35 30.44 48.51
N ASN A 75 21.05 30.59 48.29
CA ASN A 75 20.03 30.27 49.30
C ASN A 75 18.76 29.71 48.63
N PRO A 76 18.67 28.38 48.42
CA PRO A 76 17.50 27.76 47.80
C PRO A 76 16.18 27.94 48.58
N ALA A 77 16.25 28.25 49.89
CA ALA A 77 15.08 28.35 50.75
C ALA A 77 14.17 29.54 50.39
N ILE A 78 14.70 30.57 49.72
CA ILE A 78 13.91 31.75 49.29
C ILE A 78 12.99 31.45 48.09
N ALA A 79 13.03 30.24 47.51
CA ALA A 79 12.27 29.90 46.33
C ALA A 79 10.75 30.12 46.49
N ALA A 80 10.20 29.82 47.67
CA ALA A 80 8.77 29.99 47.93
C ALA A 80 8.33 31.46 47.90
N GLU A 81 9.16 32.35 48.46
CA GLU A 81 8.94 33.80 48.48
C GLU A 81 9.02 34.38 47.06
N LEU A 82 10.09 34.07 46.33
CA LEU A 82 10.26 34.52 44.94
C LEU A 82 9.15 34.02 44.02
N ALA A 83 8.67 32.79 44.22
CA ALA A 83 7.53 32.27 43.48
C ALA A 83 6.25 33.07 43.78
N HIS A 84 6.01 33.45 45.04
CA HIS A 84 4.85 34.25 45.41
C HIS A 84 4.92 35.66 44.80
N GLU A 85 6.08 36.31 44.86
CA GLU A 85 6.33 37.61 44.20
C GLU A 85 6.06 37.55 42.68
N ALA A 86 6.53 36.48 42.04
CA ALA A 86 6.35 36.24 40.61
C ALA A 86 4.96 35.67 40.24
N LYS A 87 4.05 35.47 41.22
CA LYS A 87 2.72 34.87 41.04
C LYS A 87 2.76 33.47 40.42
N LEU A 88 3.76 32.68 40.79
CA LEU A 88 4.00 31.31 40.36
C LEU A 88 3.56 30.29 41.43
N ASN A 89 3.37 29.03 41.04
CA ASN A 89 3.14 27.96 42.00
C ASN A 89 4.43 27.67 42.79
N SER A 90 4.42 27.99 44.10
CA SER A 90 5.60 27.85 44.96
C SER A 90 6.17 26.44 45.01
N LYS A 91 5.31 25.40 45.05
CA LYS A 91 5.76 24.00 45.09
C LYS A 91 6.46 23.60 43.80
N TYR A 92 5.94 24.01 42.65
CA TYR A 92 6.55 23.71 41.36
C TYR A 92 7.85 24.49 41.14
N PHE A 93 7.88 25.78 41.50
CA PHE A 93 9.09 26.59 41.41
C PHE A 93 10.19 26.05 42.33
N GLN A 94 9.86 25.60 43.54
CA GLN A 94 10.81 24.93 44.43
C GLN A 94 11.43 23.68 43.78
N LYS A 95 10.64 22.86 43.07
CA LYS A 95 11.16 21.69 42.34
C LYS A 95 12.12 22.07 41.20
N LEU A 96 11.89 23.19 40.53
CA LEU A 96 12.83 23.73 39.53
C LEU A 96 14.10 24.29 40.17
N THR A 97 13.99 24.92 41.34
CA THR A 97 15.14 25.35 42.13
C THR A 97 15.97 24.15 42.60
N GLU A 98 15.33 23.08 43.08
CA GLU A 98 16.02 21.82 43.43
C GLU A 98 16.80 21.27 42.23
N LEU A 99 16.23 21.31 41.03
CA LEU A 99 16.93 20.93 39.80
C LEU A 99 18.14 21.85 39.51
N LEU A 100 17.97 23.18 39.63
CA LEU A 100 19.02 24.16 39.39
C LEU A 100 20.25 23.92 40.28
N VAL A 101 20.03 23.59 41.55
CA VAL A 101 21.11 23.42 42.55
C VAL A 101 21.55 21.97 42.75
N ALA A 102 20.98 21.04 41.98
CA ALA A 102 21.33 19.63 42.08
C ALA A 102 22.81 19.42 41.69
N GLU A 103 23.60 18.85 42.61
CA GLU A 103 24.98 18.45 42.34
C GLU A 103 25.04 17.29 41.35
N ASN A 104 24.14 16.31 41.50
CA ASN A 104 24.03 15.11 40.66
C ASN A 104 22.63 15.01 40.04
N PRO A 105 22.29 15.82 39.02
CA PRO A 105 21.02 15.67 38.31
C PRO A 105 21.00 14.35 37.52
N SER A 106 19.80 13.81 37.26
CA SER A 106 19.67 12.65 36.38
C SER A 106 20.25 12.93 34.99
N LEU A 107 20.73 11.91 34.29
CA LEU A 107 21.34 12.04 32.95
C LEU A 107 20.45 12.83 31.98
N LEU A 108 19.14 12.58 32.03
CA LEU A 108 18.12 13.27 31.21
C LEU A 108 17.99 14.76 31.53
N LEU A 109 18.17 15.14 32.80
CA LEU A 109 17.99 16.52 33.26
C LEU A 109 19.31 17.29 33.36
N ARG A 110 20.47 16.62 33.25
CA ARG A 110 21.80 17.24 33.36
C ARG A 110 21.96 18.40 32.38
N ARG A 111 21.70 18.17 31.10
CA ARG A 111 21.77 19.23 30.08
C ARG A 111 20.86 20.42 30.39
N VAL A 112 19.62 20.15 30.85
CA VAL A 112 18.68 21.21 31.22
C VAL A 112 19.22 22.01 32.41
N ARG A 113 19.75 21.33 33.42
CA ARG A 113 20.38 21.97 34.58
C ARG A 113 21.59 22.81 34.18
N ASP A 114 22.45 22.30 33.30
CA ASP A 114 23.65 23.01 32.83
C ASP A 114 23.28 24.25 32.01
N ASP A 115 22.27 24.14 31.14
CA ASP A 115 21.67 25.28 30.45
C ASP A 115 21.17 26.31 31.49
N LEU A 116 20.37 25.89 32.47
CA LEU A 116 19.84 26.79 33.50
C LEU A 116 20.94 27.51 34.28
N CYS A 117 22.10 26.89 34.51
CA CYS A 117 23.23 27.52 35.18
C CYS A 117 23.96 28.58 34.33
N THR A 118 23.84 28.54 33.00
CA THR A 118 24.71 29.32 32.10
C THR A 118 23.96 30.33 31.23
N VAL A 119 22.74 30.03 30.79
CA VAL A 119 22.03 30.81 29.77
C VAL A 119 21.43 32.13 30.29
N GLY A 120 21.04 33.02 29.37
CA GLY A 120 20.31 34.25 29.68
C GLY A 120 18.80 34.13 29.46
N PRO A 121 18.00 35.17 29.79
CA PRO A 121 16.55 35.19 29.58
C PRO A 121 16.11 34.98 28.13
N THR A 122 16.95 35.31 27.15
CA THR A 122 16.70 35.13 25.71
C THR A 122 16.60 33.66 25.30
N ASP A 123 17.18 32.74 26.07
CA ASP A 123 17.19 31.30 25.77
C ASP A 123 15.97 30.55 26.32
N VAL A 124 15.13 31.21 27.12
CA VAL A 124 13.93 30.60 27.73
C VAL A 124 13.05 29.85 26.71
N PRO A 125 12.75 30.39 25.51
CA PRO A 125 11.95 29.65 24.53
C PRO A 125 12.58 28.33 24.09
N ARG A 126 13.92 28.29 23.94
CA ARG A 126 14.66 27.08 23.56
C ARG A 126 14.58 26.02 24.66
N ILE A 127 14.86 26.41 25.90
CA ILE A 127 14.86 25.49 27.06
C ILE A 127 13.45 24.95 27.31
N ALA A 128 12.43 25.80 27.23
CA ALA A 128 11.04 25.37 27.33
C ALA A 128 10.68 24.33 26.25
N ALA A 129 11.16 24.52 25.02
CA ALA A 129 10.93 23.57 23.93
C ALA A 129 11.65 22.23 24.18
N ASP A 130 12.87 22.25 24.71
CA ASP A 130 13.63 21.03 25.00
C ASP A 130 13.00 20.22 26.15
N ILE A 131 12.54 20.88 27.22
CA ILE A 131 11.75 20.22 28.28
C ILE A 131 10.45 19.65 27.72
N SER A 132 9.76 20.39 26.84
CA SER A 132 8.51 19.93 26.21
C SER A 132 8.71 18.66 25.36
N LYS A 133 9.84 18.53 24.67
CA LYS A 133 10.19 17.31 23.92
C LYS A 133 10.32 16.11 24.86
N TRP A 134 11.02 16.26 25.99
CA TRP A 134 11.15 15.21 27.00
C TRP A 134 9.81 14.85 27.64
N GLN A 135 8.98 15.84 27.97
CA GLN A 135 7.63 15.60 28.46
C GLN A 135 6.81 14.75 27.48
N GLY A 136 6.88 15.01 26.19
CA GLY A 136 6.19 14.21 25.17
C GLY A 136 6.71 12.78 25.00
N ARG A 137 7.93 12.49 25.46
CA ARG A 137 8.54 11.14 25.40
C ARG A 137 8.34 10.34 26.68
N LEU A 138 8.33 11.02 27.83
CA LEU A 138 8.24 10.41 29.16
C LEU A 138 6.82 10.38 29.72
N TRP A 139 5.90 11.14 29.11
CA TRP A 139 4.52 11.24 29.58
C TRP A 139 3.50 11.17 28.44
N ARG A 140 2.41 10.47 28.70
CA ARG A 140 1.18 10.54 27.91
C ARG A 140 0.17 11.43 28.63
N PHE A 141 -0.18 12.54 28.00
CA PHE A 141 -1.20 13.47 28.48
C PHE A 141 -2.58 13.06 27.94
N GLY A 142 -3.50 12.77 28.84
CA GLY A 142 -4.91 12.57 28.57
C GLY A 142 -5.72 13.84 28.77
N LYS A 143 -7.01 13.78 28.41
CA LYS A 143 -7.93 14.92 28.52
C LYS A 143 -8.31 15.20 29.97
N VAL A 144 -8.04 16.41 30.43
CA VAL A 144 -8.44 16.88 31.77
C VAL A 144 -9.96 16.78 31.93
N GLY A 145 -10.41 16.18 33.04
CA GLY A 145 -11.84 15.94 33.32
C GLY A 145 -12.47 14.74 32.59
N GLN A 146 -11.72 13.93 31.83
CA GLN A 146 -12.24 12.71 31.18
C GLN A 146 -11.53 11.41 31.59
N HIS A 147 -10.74 11.45 32.67
CA HIS A 147 -10.05 10.28 33.25
C HIS A 147 -10.99 9.44 34.15
N GLY A 148 -10.64 8.18 34.42
CA GLY A 148 -11.38 7.31 35.36
C GLY A 148 -12.68 6.68 34.83
N ARG A 149 -13.01 6.82 33.54
CA ARG A 149 -14.12 6.08 32.90
C ARG A 149 -13.66 4.66 32.54
N LYS A 150 -14.57 3.68 32.56
CA LYS A 150 -14.29 2.29 32.16
C LYS A 150 -13.65 2.26 30.76
N GLY A 151 -12.39 1.79 30.66
CA GLY A 151 -11.61 1.77 29.42
C GLY A 151 -10.80 3.05 29.10
N ARG A 152 -10.71 4.01 30.02
CA ARG A 152 -9.85 5.21 29.94
C ARG A 152 -8.75 5.15 31.01
N THR A 153 -7.74 6.00 30.88
CA THR A 153 -6.63 6.11 31.83
C THR A 153 -7.10 6.61 33.19
N ASP A 154 -6.46 6.14 34.26
CA ASP A 154 -6.78 6.52 35.65
C ASP A 154 -6.38 7.95 35.98
N ALA A 155 -5.34 8.47 35.31
CA ALA A 155 -4.87 9.84 35.44
C ALA A 155 -4.79 10.57 34.09
N TRP A 156 -4.74 11.90 34.15
CA TRP A 156 -4.52 12.76 32.98
C TRP A 156 -3.04 12.86 32.59
N MET A 157 -2.09 12.53 33.49
CA MET A 157 -0.68 12.29 33.18
C MET A 157 -0.34 10.83 33.46
N ASN A 158 0.20 10.13 32.48
CA ASN A 158 0.63 8.73 32.64
C ASN A 158 2.08 8.61 32.22
N ALA A 159 2.92 8.01 33.07
CA ALA A 159 4.32 7.80 32.76
C ALA A 159 4.48 6.83 31.57
N VAL A 160 5.46 7.12 30.72
CA VAL A 160 5.88 6.30 29.59
C VAL A 160 7.35 5.97 29.79
N ASN A 161 7.70 4.68 29.70
CA ASN A 161 9.09 4.26 29.61
C ASN A 161 9.50 4.21 28.13
N PRO A 162 10.33 5.14 27.63
CA PRO A 162 10.73 5.17 26.22
C PRO A 162 11.88 4.20 25.91
N LEU A 163 12.45 3.52 26.92
CA LEU A 163 13.58 2.62 26.72
C LEU A 163 13.15 1.42 25.87
N THR A 164 13.87 1.21 24.77
CA THR A 164 13.68 0.09 23.87
C THR A 164 15.05 -0.42 23.43
N THR A 165 15.17 -1.73 23.25
CA THR A 165 16.38 -2.37 22.73
C THR A 165 16.49 -2.25 21.20
N GLN A 166 15.41 -1.83 20.53
CA GLN A 166 15.36 -1.68 19.08
C GLN A 166 14.36 -0.59 18.68
N GLN A 167 14.72 0.22 17.70
CA GLN A 167 13.83 1.23 17.13
C GLN A 167 13.96 1.28 15.61
N GLU A 168 12.81 1.29 14.93
CA GLU A 168 12.78 1.50 13.48
C GLU A 168 12.81 3.01 13.16
N LEU A 169 13.75 3.41 12.30
CA LEU A 169 13.83 4.78 11.77
C LEU A 169 13.46 4.78 10.29
N ARG A 170 12.60 5.71 9.90
CA ARG A 170 12.19 5.91 8.50
C ARG A 170 12.32 7.38 8.13
N LEU A 171 13.15 7.66 7.13
CA LEU A 171 13.29 8.99 6.55
C LEU A 171 12.68 8.99 5.15
N LYS A 172 11.71 9.89 4.92
CA LYS A 172 11.13 10.07 3.59
C LYS A 172 12.05 10.94 2.75
N ILE A 173 12.58 10.36 1.67
CA ILE A 173 13.38 11.09 0.70
C ILE A 173 12.45 11.92 -0.22
N PRO A 174 12.66 13.23 -0.39
CA PRO A 174 11.88 14.06 -1.30
C PRO A 174 11.91 13.54 -2.74
N ALA A 175 10.76 13.57 -3.42
CA ALA A 175 10.65 13.12 -4.82
C ALA A 175 11.37 14.05 -5.80
N VAL A 176 11.50 15.32 -5.46
CA VAL A 176 12.24 16.33 -6.23
C VAL A 176 13.24 16.98 -5.28
N ALA A 177 14.52 16.78 -5.55
CA ALA A 177 15.60 17.42 -4.81
C ALA A 177 16.23 18.51 -5.70
N LYS A 178 16.54 19.67 -5.10
CA LYS A 178 17.24 20.78 -5.76
C LYS A 178 18.77 20.63 -5.71
N GLY A 179 19.26 19.45 -5.31
CA GLY A 179 20.68 19.17 -5.07
C GLY A 179 20.86 17.79 -4.44
N GLU A 180 22.06 17.53 -3.93
CA GLU A 180 22.39 16.32 -3.19
C GLU A 180 21.56 16.17 -1.91
N ILE A 181 21.21 14.94 -1.57
CA ILE A 181 20.52 14.60 -0.33
C ILE A 181 21.52 13.91 0.59
N SER A 182 21.97 14.62 1.62
CA SER A 182 22.85 14.06 2.65
C SER A 182 22.04 13.54 3.82
N VAL A 183 22.35 12.32 4.27
CA VAL A 183 21.75 11.69 5.45
C VAL A 183 22.88 11.24 6.36
N PHE A 184 22.81 11.65 7.63
CA PHE A 184 23.79 11.30 8.67
C PHE A 184 23.13 10.40 9.71
N LEU A 185 23.80 9.31 10.06
CA LEU A 185 23.46 8.47 11.21
C LEU A 185 24.32 8.93 12.37
N VAL A 186 23.70 9.28 13.49
CA VAL A 186 24.39 9.73 14.70
C VAL A 186 23.84 8.92 15.86
N ALA A 187 24.76 8.30 16.58
CA ALA A 187 24.54 7.69 17.88
C ALA A 187 25.31 8.51 18.92
N GLY A 188 24.83 8.50 20.16
CA GLY A 188 25.52 9.07 21.31
C GLY A 188 25.29 8.17 22.52
N ASP A 189 26.04 8.42 23.57
CA ASP A 189 25.97 7.64 24.81
C ASP A 189 24.68 7.92 25.63
N GLY A 190 24.47 7.11 26.67
CA GLY A 190 23.44 7.30 27.68
C GLY A 190 23.61 8.55 28.57
N GLY A 191 24.69 9.32 28.39
CA GLY A 191 25.08 10.46 29.20
C GLY A 191 26.09 10.11 30.31
N ASP A 192 26.48 8.85 30.45
CA ASP A 192 27.46 8.32 31.41
C ASP A 192 28.81 7.97 30.77
N GLY A 193 28.99 8.29 29.48
CA GLY A 193 30.17 7.94 28.70
C GLY A 193 29.92 6.71 27.83
N GLU A 194 30.89 6.35 26.98
CA GLU A 194 30.73 5.31 25.96
C GLU A 194 30.97 3.88 26.47
N ASP A 195 31.44 3.72 27.71
CA ASP A 195 31.84 2.42 28.27
C ASP A 195 30.65 1.45 28.37
N GLY A 196 30.62 0.46 27.48
CA GLY A 196 29.58 -0.56 27.42
C GLY A 196 28.39 -0.22 26.52
N ASP A 197 28.40 0.97 25.90
CA ASP A 197 27.37 1.39 24.94
C ASP A 197 27.67 0.83 23.55
N VAL A 198 26.67 0.21 22.92
CA VAL A 198 26.76 -0.32 21.55
C VAL A 198 25.52 0.05 20.77
N VAL A 199 25.70 0.74 19.63
CA VAL A 199 24.62 1.01 18.69
C VAL A 199 24.88 0.28 17.38
N ARG A 200 23.92 -0.58 17.01
CA ARG A 200 23.94 -1.31 15.74
C ARG A 200 22.83 -0.82 14.83
N TRP A 201 23.22 -0.26 13.70
CA TRP A 201 22.31 0.11 12.61
C TRP A 201 22.02 -1.13 11.77
N SER A 202 20.93 -1.81 12.07
CA SER A 202 20.59 -3.06 11.39
C SER A 202 19.88 -2.84 10.05
N ARG A 203 20.34 -3.54 9.02
CA ARG A 203 19.75 -3.59 7.66
C ARG A 203 19.44 -2.20 7.04
N PRO A 204 20.40 -1.26 6.98
CA PRO A 204 20.21 0.05 6.37
C PRO A 204 19.95 -0.07 4.86
N ARG A 205 18.88 0.60 4.38
CA ARG A 205 18.42 0.42 3.00
C ARG A 205 17.56 1.56 2.48
N LEU A 206 17.55 1.72 1.15
CA LEU A 206 16.61 2.58 0.43
C LEU A 206 15.40 1.74 0.01
N VAL A 207 14.20 2.26 0.26
CA VAL A 207 12.95 1.56 -0.03
C VAL A 207 12.19 2.30 -1.12
N PHE A 208 11.88 1.59 -2.20
CA PHE A 208 10.97 2.06 -3.24
C PHE A 208 9.68 1.23 -3.20
N LYS A 209 8.54 1.90 -3.40
CA LYS A 209 7.24 1.21 -3.47
C LYS A 209 7.27 0.15 -4.59
N ASN A 210 6.92 -1.09 -4.25
CA ASN A 210 6.81 -2.24 -5.17
C ASN A 210 8.13 -2.60 -5.88
N GLN A 211 9.27 -2.35 -5.26
CA GLN A 211 10.60 -2.70 -5.79
C GLN A 211 11.39 -3.42 -4.70
N PRO A 212 12.44 -4.17 -5.06
CA PRO A 212 13.37 -4.69 -4.07
C PRO A 212 14.03 -3.55 -3.29
N ASP A 213 14.22 -3.78 -1.99
CA ASP A 213 14.99 -2.89 -1.13
C ASP A 213 16.43 -2.81 -1.65
N ILE A 214 17.02 -1.61 -1.62
CA ILE A 214 18.42 -1.38 -2.00
C ILE A 214 19.24 -1.30 -0.72
N PRO A 215 20.07 -2.30 -0.41
CA PRO A 215 21.00 -2.20 0.72
C PRO A 215 21.90 -0.97 0.54
N LEU A 216 22.18 -0.24 1.63
CA LEU A 216 22.98 0.98 1.53
C LEU A 216 24.40 0.68 1.03
N ALA A 217 24.97 -0.46 1.41
CA ALA A 217 26.26 -0.96 0.90
C ALA A 217 26.26 -1.13 -0.63
N ALA A 218 25.12 -1.49 -1.22
CA ALA A 218 24.98 -1.68 -2.66
C ALA A 218 24.65 -0.38 -3.42
N ALA A 219 24.34 0.72 -2.74
CA ALA A 219 23.97 1.98 -3.40
C ALA A 219 25.13 2.58 -4.20
N LYS A 220 26.37 2.49 -3.69
CA LYS A 220 27.56 2.99 -4.38
C LYS A 220 27.81 2.17 -5.64
N GLY A 221 27.97 2.85 -6.79
CA GLY A 221 28.24 2.21 -8.07
C GLY A 221 27.03 1.53 -8.73
N LEU A 222 25.83 1.62 -8.14
CA LEU A 222 24.64 0.92 -8.61
C LEU A 222 24.27 1.27 -10.05
N THR A 223 24.30 2.56 -10.38
CA THR A 223 23.95 3.05 -11.72
C THR A 223 24.93 2.57 -12.78
N GLN A 224 26.23 2.54 -12.48
CA GLN A 224 27.26 2.03 -13.39
C GLN A 224 27.13 0.52 -13.61
N ARG A 225 26.98 -0.27 -12.54
CA ARG A 225 26.78 -1.73 -12.66
C ARG A 225 25.52 -2.06 -13.46
N MET A 226 24.44 -1.32 -13.24
CA MET A 226 23.19 -1.50 -13.98
C MET A 226 23.36 -1.13 -15.46
N ALA A 227 24.04 -0.03 -15.77
CA ALA A 227 24.30 0.37 -17.16
C ALA A 227 25.16 -0.66 -17.92
N LEU A 228 26.16 -1.24 -17.25
CA LEU A 228 26.99 -2.31 -17.82
C LEU A 228 26.17 -3.58 -18.08
N LEU A 229 25.34 -3.99 -17.11
CA LEU A 229 24.42 -5.12 -17.27
C LEU A 229 23.47 -4.87 -18.45
N GLN A 230 22.83 -3.70 -18.51
CA GLN A 230 21.94 -3.33 -19.61
C GLN A 230 22.63 -3.44 -20.97
N LEU A 231 23.82 -2.85 -21.11
CA LEU A 231 24.55 -2.87 -22.38
C LEU A 231 24.89 -4.30 -22.82
N ASN A 232 25.40 -5.14 -21.91
CA ASN A 232 25.81 -6.50 -22.19
C ASN A 232 24.61 -7.40 -22.57
N GLU A 233 23.47 -7.22 -21.90
CA GLU A 233 22.29 -8.04 -22.15
C GLU A 233 21.48 -7.57 -23.36
N LEU A 234 21.34 -6.26 -23.56
CA LEU A 234 20.61 -5.71 -24.71
C LEU A 234 21.32 -6.02 -26.03
N ALA A 235 22.67 -6.10 -26.04
CA ALA A 235 23.44 -6.53 -27.20
C ALA A 235 23.18 -8.00 -27.59
N ARG A 236 22.51 -8.78 -26.74
CA ARG A 236 22.14 -10.19 -26.97
C ARG A 236 20.64 -10.38 -27.20
N THR A 237 19.88 -9.30 -27.39
CA THR A 237 18.42 -9.33 -27.58
C THR A 237 18.01 -10.30 -28.68
N GLU A 238 18.71 -10.32 -29.82
CA GLU A 238 18.41 -11.24 -30.92
C GLU A 238 18.44 -12.70 -30.48
N LYS A 239 19.44 -13.08 -29.66
CA LYS A 239 19.57 -14.44 -29.14
C LYS A 239 18.43 -14.78 -28.16
N TYR A 240 18.10 -13.87 -27.24
CA TYR A 240 16.98 -14.04 -26.31
C TYR A 240 15.67 -14.27 -27.07
N LEU A 241 15.36 -13.41 -28.05
CA LEU A 241 14.16 -13.51 -28.86
C LEU A 241 14.18 -14.78 -29.74
N GLY A 242 15.33 -15.15 -30.30
CA GLY A 242 15.48 -16.38 -31.08
C GLY A 242 15.13 -17.63 -30.28
N VAL A 243 15.64 -17.75 -29.05
CA VAL A 243 15.30 -18.85 -28.13
C VAL A 243 13.80 -18.88 -27.84
N ILE A 244 13.19 -17.72 -27.57
CA ILE A 244 11.75 -17.60 -27.31
C ILE A 244 10.93 -18.02 -28.54
N ALA A 245 11.31 -17.61 -29.74
CA ALA A 245 10.61 -17.98 -30.97
C ALA A 245 10.72 -19.47 -31.29
N VAL A 246 11.89 -20.08 -31.09
CA VAL A 246 12.09 -21.52 -31.25
C VAL A 246 11.26 -22.29 -30.24
N ALA A 247 11.27 -21.84 -28.98
CA ALA A 247 10.41 -22.41 -27.95
C ALA A 247 8.96 -22.37 -28.45
N GLU A 248 8.43 -21.17 -28.74
CA GLU A 248 7.04 -20.94 -29.13
C GLU A 248 6.59 -21.81 -30.31
N THR A 249 7.41 -21.88 -31.36
CA THR A 249 7.08 -22.59 -32.61
C THR A 249 7.22 -24.11 -32.50
N GLN A 250 8.16 -24.61 -31.69
CA GLN A 250 8.47 -26.05 -31.61
C GLN A 250 7.87 -26.76 -30.40
N GLY A 251 7.25 -26.04 -29.46
CA GLY A 251 6.62 -26.68 -28.32
C GLY A 251 7.59 -27.20 -27.25
N LYS A 252 8.87 -26.80 -27.31
CA LYS A 252 9.93 -27.38 -26.47
C LYS A 252 10.04 -26.65 -25.12
N PRO A 253 10.22 -27.39 -24.01
CA PRO A 253 10.51 -26.80 -22.71
C PRO A 253 11.74 -25.89 -22.78
N LEU A 254 11.67 -24.74 -22.12
CA LEU A 254 12.70 -23.71 -22.18
C LEU A 254 14.03 -24.23 -21.61
N GLU A 255 13.97 -25.11 -20.62
CA GLU A 255 15.12 -25.71 -19.95
C GLU A 255 16.08 -26.37 -20.97
N ASN A 256 15.51 -27.00 -22.00
CA ASN A 256 16.25 -27.64 -23.08
C ASN A 256 16.85 -26.65 -24.11
N LEU A 257 16.42 -25.39 -24.08
CA LEU A 257 16.82 -24.34 -25.01
C LEU A 257 17.78 -23.30 -24.39
N VAL A 258 17.87 -23.24 -23.06
CA VAL A 258 18.84 -22.37 -22.35
C VAL A 258 20.20 -23.04 -22.22
N GLU A 259 20.24 -24.36 -22.09
CA GLU A 259 21.48 -25.11 -21.92
C GLU A 259 22.44 -24.89 -23.10
N GLY A 260 23.64 -24.37 -22.81
CA GLY A 260 24.64 -24.03 -23.83
C GLY A 260 24.48 -22.68 -24.54
N SER A 261 23.40 -21.92 -24.29
CA SER A 261 23.16 -20.61 -24.96
C SER A 261 24.00 -19.45 -24.42
N GLY A 262 24.53 -19.59 -23.19
CA GLY A 262 25.26 -18.52 -22.48
C GLY A 262 24.42 -17.30 -22.13
N LEU A 263 23.09 -17.40 -22.22
CA LEU A 263 22.14 -16.34 -21.86
C LEU A 263 21.87 -16.34 -20.35
N ASP A 264 21.64 -15.17 -19.76
CA ASP A 264 21.20 -15.08 -18.36
C ASP A 264 19.73 -15.53 -18.28
N ALA A 265 19.50 -16.63 -17.57
CA ALA A 265 18.17 -17.23 -17.45
C ALA A 265 17.11 -16.27 -16.88
N ARG A 266 17.49 -15.32 -16.03
CA ARG A 266 16.56 -14.35 -15.42
C ARG A 266 16.20 -13.24 -16.41
N VAL A 267 17.17 -12.82 -17.22
CA VAL A 267 16.92 -11.87 -18.31
C VAL A 267 16.01 -12.51 -19.35
N LEU A 268 16.24 -13.78 -19.67
CA LEU A 268 15.35 -14.56 -20.53
C LEU A 268 13.93 -14.68 -19.94
N GLU A 269 13.79 -14.94 -18.64
CA GLU A 269 12.50 -14.96 -17.96
C GLU A 269 11.75 -13.63 -18.03
N ASN A 270 12.47 -12.51 -17.86
CA ASN A 270 11.91 -11.18 -18.01
C ASN A 270 11.50 -10.91 -19.45
N TRP A 271 12.30 -11.32 -20.45
CA TRP A 271 11.94 -11.23 -21.87
C TRP A 271 10.68 -12.03 -22.19
N MET A 272 10.61 -13.30 -21.78
CA MET A 272 9.42 -14.13 -21.93
C MET A 272 8.19 -13.51 -21.28
N THR A 273 8.35 -12.87 -20.12
CA THR A 273 7.23 -12.20 -19.44
C THR A 273 6.82 -10.91 -20.15
N ALA A 274 7.78 -10.16 -20.71
CA ALA A 274 7.53 -8.94 -21.45
C ALA A 274 6.82 -9.20 -22.79
N VAL A 275 7.28 -10.20 -23.55
CA VAL A 275 6.72 -10.56 -24.87
C VAL A 275 5.59 -11.56 -24.79
N GLN A 276 5.50 -12.26 -23.65
CA GLN A 276 4.51 -13.28 -23.34
C GLN A 276 4.55 -14.51 -24.24
N LEU A 277 5.66 -14.75 -24.93
CA LEU A 277 5.92 -15.95 -25.73
C LEU A 277 6.94 -16.85 -25.01
N GLY A 278 7.04 -18.11 -25.44
CA GLY A 278 8.05 -19.06 -24.98
C GLY A 278 7.73 -19.72 -23.63
N LYS A 279 6.52 -19.53 -23.10
CA LYS A 279 6.07 -20.18 -21.86
C LYS A 279 5.38 -21.52 -22.18
N PHE A 280 6.11 -22.62 -21.96
CA PHE A 280 5.56 -23.99 -21.96
C PHE A 280 5.15 -24.48 -20.58
N ALA A 281 5.03 -23.56 -19.61
CA ALA A 281 4.33 -23.88 -18.37
C ALA A 281 2.85 -24.03 -18.68
N THR A 282 2.23 -25.12 -18.20
CA THR A 282 0.76 -25.22 -18.14
C THR A 282 0.25 -23.92 -17.53
N LEU A 283 -0.54 -23.14 -18.29
CA LEU A 283 -1.16 -21.95 -17.74
C LEU A 283 -1.96 -22.42 -16.51
N LYS A 284 -1.84 -21.75 -15.36
CA LYS A 284 -2.60 -22.09 -14.15
C LYS A 284 -3.27 -20.82 -13.66
N PRO A 285 -4.60 -20.82 -13.41
CA PRO A 285 -5.24 -19.68 -12.78
C PRO A 285 -4.69 -19.59 -11.38
N VAL A 286 -4.25 -18.39 -11.00
CA VAL A 286 -3.71 -18.09 -9.69
C VAL A 286 -4.68 -17.21 -8.92
N GLY A 287 -4.55 -17.22 -7.60
CA GLY A 287 -5.32 -16.34 -6.72
C GLY A 287 -6.75 -16.80 -6.48
N HIS A 288 -7.03 -18.11 -6.54
CA HIS A 288 -8.29 -18.69 -6.10
C HIS A 288 -8.71 -18.15 -4.74
N TYR A 289 -9.99 -17.79 -4.62
CA TYR A 289 -10.52 -17.35 -3.34
C TYR A 289 -10.34 -18.43 -2.28
N PRO A 290 -9.82 -18.07 -1.09
CA PRO A 290 -9.37 -19.05 -0.10
C PRO A 290 -10.51 -19.64 0.75
N GLY A 291 -11.72 -19.05 0.72
CA GLY A 291 -12.82 -19.44 1.59
C GLY A 291 -14.19 -19.31 0.96
N LYS A 292 -15.16 -20.06 1.51
CA LYS A 292 -16.58 -19.96 1.18
C LYS A 292 -17.23 -18.86 2.02
N ILE A 293 -18.09 -18.08 1.39
CA ILE A 293 -18.96 -17.09 2.03
C ILE A 293 -20.37 -17.69 2.06
N PHE A 294 -21.04 -17.59 3.22
CA PHE A 294 -22.39 -18.07 3.45
C PHE A 294 -23.28 -16.93 3.94
N LYS A 295 -24.58 -17.02 3.68
CA LYS A 295 -25.62 -16.17 4.29
C LYS A 295 -25.35 -14.66 4.14
N VAL A 296 -24.96 -14.20 2.95
CA VAL A 296 -24.67 -12.78 2.74
C VAL A 296 -25.93 -11.96 2.96
N GLY A 297 -25.85 -10.91 3.78
CA GLY A 297 -27.01 -10.10 4.16
C GLY A 297 -28.05 -10.86 5.00
N GLY A 298 -27.71 -12.04 5.55
CA GLY A 298 -28.63 -12.91 6.27
C GLY A 298 -29.44 -13.87 5.40
N TYR A 299 -29.22 -13.89 4.08
CA TYR A 299 -29.97 -14.74 3.13
C TYR A 299 -29.19 -16.00 2.76
N ASP A 300 -29.75 -17.17 3.07
CA ASP A 300 -29.14 -18.48 2.75
C ASP A 300 -28.90 -18.69 1.24
N ASP A 301 -29.74 -18.06 0.40
CA ASP A 301 -29.64 -18.12 -1.05
C ASP A 301 -28.47 -17.31 -1.62
N ILE A 302 -27.88 -16.40 -0.84
CA ILE A 302 -26.72 -15.60 -1.27
C ILE A 302 -25.45 -16.16 -0.63
N ARG A 303 -24.64 -16.78 -1.47
CA ARG A 303 -23.44 -17.51 -1.06
C ARG A 303 -22.38 -17.44 -2.15
N GLY A 304 -21.11 -17.66 -1.80
CA GLY A 304 -20.04 -17.62 -2.79
C GLY A 304 -18.65 -17.84 -2.22
N TRP A 305 -17.67 -17.10 -2.73
CA TRP A 305 -16.26 -17.25 -2.38
C TRP A 305 -15.58 -15.91 -2.10
N GLY A 306 -14.65 -15.91 -1.17
CA GLY A 306 -13.88 -14.76 -0.74
C GLY A 306 -13.44 -14.90 0.71
N ARG A 307 -13.27 -13.77 1.39
CA ARG A 307 -13.20 -13.68 2.86
C ARG A 307 -14.35 -12.80 3.36
N ASN A 308 -14.36 -12.43 4.64
CA ASN A 308 -15.23 -11.36 5.14
C ASN A 308 -14.86 -9.95 4.61
N GLU A 309 -13.93 -9.88 3.64
CA GLU A 309 -13.42 -8.68 3.00
C GLU A 309 -13.54 -8.83 1.48
N THR A 310 -13.34 -7.73 0.76
CA THR A 310 -13.22 -7.71 -0.70
C THR A 310 -11.81 -8.17 -1.13
N PRO A 311 -11.62 -8.68 -2.35
CA PRO A 311 -12.63 -8.92 -3.37
C PRO A 311 -13.41 -10.22 -3.10
N SER A 312 -14.59 -10.34 -3.68
CA SER A 312 -15.48 -11.49 -3.49
C SER A 312 -16.27 -11.83 -4.75
N LEU A 313 -16.79 -13.06 -4.79
CA LEU A 313 -17.79 -13.50 -5.76
C LEU A 313 -18.96 -14.11 -5.00
N ILE A 314 -20.18 -13.68 -5.29
CA ILE A 314 -21.41 -14.20 -4.70
C ILE A 314 -22.40 -14.60 -5.81
N ALA A 315 -23.20 -15.62 -5.56
CA ALA A 315 -24.30 -16.02 -6.41
C ALA A 315 -25.61 -15.94 -5.64
N ASN A 316 -26.68 -15.50 -6.32
CA ASN A 316 -28.03 -15.58 -5.80
C ASN A 316 -28.71 -16.84 -6.39
N LYS A 317 -28.91 -17.85 -5.54
CA LYS A 317 -29.57 -19.10 -5.93
C LYS A 317 -31.07 -18.93 -6.17
N ALA A 318 -31.69 -17.95 -5.52
CA ALA A 318 -33.12 -17.71 -5.60
C ALA A 318 -33.54 -17.26 -7.01
N GLN A 319 -34.82 -17.49 -7.34
CA GLN A 319 -35.42 -17.00 -8.59
C GLN A 319 -35.69 -15.49 -8.51
N GLN A 320 -35.99 -15.00 -7.32
CA GLN A 320 -36.27 -13.60 -7.05
C GLN A 320 -34.99 -12.79 -6.83
N THR A 321 -35.07 -11.51 -7.17
CA THR A 321 -34.10 -10.51 -6.74
C THR A 321 -34.14 -10.37 -5.23
N ILE A 322 -32.98 -10.41 -4.58
CA ILE A 322 -32.85 -10.19 -3.14
C ILE A 322 -32.21 -8.82 -2.91
N ARG A 323 -32.77 -8.06 -1.97
CA ARG A 323 -32.30 -6.72 -1.60
C ARG A 323 -31.97 -6.67 -0.12
N PHE A 324 -30.82 -6.11 0.23
CA PHE A 324 -30.43 -5.85 1.62
C PHE A 324 -29.45 -4.68 1.69
N GLY A 325 -29.72 -3.75 2.61
CA GLY A 325 -29.06 -2.44 2.59
C GLY A 325 -29.32 -1.73 1.26
N THR A 326 -28.25 -1.32 0.58
CA THR A 326 -28.29 -0.71 -0.76
C THR A 326 -28.17 -1.72 -1.90
N LEU A 327 -27.71 -2.94 -1.58
CA LEU A 327 -27.38 -3.96 -2.56
C LEU A 327 -28.65 -4.65 -3.10
N THR A 328 -28.75 -4.76 -4.42
CA THR A 328 -29.81 -5.43 -5.18
C THR A 328 -29.21 -6.54 -6.02
N VAL A 329 -29.29 -7.79 -5.54
CA VAL A 329 -28.71 -8.96 -6.21
C VAL A 329 -29.78 -9.65 -7.06
N PRO A 330 -29.72 -9.59 -8.41
CA PRO A 330 -30.75 -10.18 -9.26
C PRO A 330 -30.90 -11.69 -9.03
N GLY A 331 -32.10 -12.23 -9.25
CA GLY A 331 -32.32 -13.68 -9.19
C GLY A 331 -31.43 -14.42 -10.18
N ARG A 332 -30.97 -15.62 -9.82
CA ARG A 332 -30.16 -16.49 -10.70
C ARG A 332 -28.91 -15.82 -11.27
N SER A 333 -28.28 -14.94 -10.49
CA SER A 333 -27.14 -14.13 -10.93
C SER A 333 -25.84 -14.48 -10.20
N VAL A 334 -24.72 -14.17 -10.86
CA VAL A 334 -23.37 -14.17 -10.28
C VAL A 334 -22.89 -12.72 -10.22
N ASN A 335 -22.33 -12.33 -9.09
CA ASN A 335 -21.91 -10.97 -8.80
C ASN A 335 -20.51 -10.97 -8.22
N MET A 336 -19.73 -9.96 -8.55
CA MET A 336 -18.34 -9.81 -8.17
C MET A 336 -18.14 -8.44 -7.53
N HIS A 337 -17.33 -8.39 -6.49
CA HIS A 337 -17.00 -7.13 -5.82
C HIS A 337 -15.47 -6.96 -5.77
N PRO A 338 -14.91 -5.87 -6.33
CA PRO A 338 -13.47 -5.61 -6.30
C PRO A 338 -13.00 -5.02 -4.95
N SER A 339 -11.69 -4.83 -4.79
CA SER A 339 -11.08 -4.01 -3.74
C SER A 339 -10.32 -2.82 -4.35
N PRO A 340 -9.90 -1.82 -3.55
CA PRO A 340 -9.11 -0.70 -4.04
C PRO A 340 -7.86 -1.09 -4.85
N ASN A 341 -7.21 -2.20 -4.45
CA ASN A 341 -5.93 -2.66 -5.01
C ASN A 341 -5.96 -4.09 -5.56
N LYS A 342 -7.12 -4.75 -5.57
CA LYS A 342 -7.30 -6.10 -6.09
C LYS A 342 -8.52 -6.19 -6.98
N GLU A 343 -8.36 -6.96 -8.05
CA GLU A 343 -9.39 -7.25 -9.02
C GLU A 343 -10.18 -8.49 -8.60
N ALA A 344 -11.49 -8.49 -8.87
CA ALA A 344 -12.30 -9.70 -8.79
C ALA A 344 -12.30 -10.38 -10.17
N ILE A 345 -12.09 -11.70 -10.22
CA ILE A 345 -11.89 -12.43 -11.49
C ILE A 345 -12.72 -13.71 -11.55
N ILE A 346 -13.32 -13.96 -12.72
CA ILE A 346 -13.77 -15.29 -13.15
C ILE A 346 -12.90 -15.72 -14.33
N TYR A 347 -12.31 -16.91 -14.26
CA TYR A 347 -11.72 -17.58 -15.43
C TYR A 347 -12.66 -18.67 -15.94
N TRP A 348 -12.80 -18.74 -17.26
CA TRP A 348 -13.22 -19.94 -17.97
C TRP A 348 -11.99 -20.59 -18.60
N GLN A 349 -11.62 -21.79 -18.16
CA GLN A 349 -10.57 -22.62 -18.75
C GLN A 349 -11.15 -23.47 -19.87
N SER A 350 -10.61 -23.35 -21.07
CA SER A 350 -11.06 -24.13 -22.22
C SER A 350 -10.80 -25.62 -21.97
N PRO A 351 -11.86 -26.47 -21.93
CA PRO A 351 -11.69 -27.91 -21.78
C PRO A 351 -11.29 -28.59 -23.11
N MET A 352 -11.23 -27.82 -24.20
CA MET A 352 -11.17 -28.31 -25.57
C MET A 352 -10.26 -27.46 -26.45
N GLU A 353 -9.89 -28.03 -27.60
CA GLU A 353 -9.34 -27.31 -28.73
C GLU A 353 -10.46 -27.05 -29.74
N GLY A 354 -10.59 -25.81 -30.22
CA GLY A 354 -11.66 -25.42 -31.13
C GLY A 354 -11.88 -23.91 -31.14
N ARG A 355 -12.97 -23.48 -31.78
CA ARG A 355 -13.33 -22.05 -31.88
C ARG A 355 -14.53 -21.70 -31.01
N VAL A 356 -14.48 -20.54 -30.36
CA VAL A 356 -15.58 -20.04 -29.53
C VAL A 356 -15.95 -18.60 -29.87
N LYS A 357 -17.23 -18.27 -29.67
CA LYS A 357 -17.74 -16.89 -29.71
C LYS A 357 -18.29 -16.53 -28.34
N LEU A 358 -18.15 -15.27 -27.95
CA LEU A 358 -18.52 -14.79 -26.62
C LEU A 358 -19.47 -13.60 -26.70
N LYS A 359 -20.40 -13.53 -25.76
CA LYS A 359 -21.26 -12.36 -25.53
C LYS A 359 -21.70 -12.31 -24.07
N GLY A 360 -21.94 -11.11 -23.56
CA GLY A 360 -22.36 -10.92 -22.18
C GLY A 360 -22.52 -9.47 -21.79
N PHE A 361 -22.61 -9.23 -20.49
CA PHE A 361 -22.69 -7.90 -19.90
C PHE A 361 -22.13 -7.88 -18.47
N PHE A 362 -21.81 -6.65 -18.05
CA PHE A 362 -21.54 -6.27 -16.68
C PHE A 362 -22.60 -5.24 -16.26
N ALA A 363 -23.20 -5.39 -15.09
CA ALA A 363 -24.23 -4.47 -14.60
C ALA A 363 -24.05 -4.19 -13.12
N ASP A 364 -24.27 -2.95 -12.73
CA ASP A 364 -24.23 -2.57 -11.32
C ASP A 364 -25.36 -3.24 -10.53
N SER A 365 -25.03 -3.82 -9.38
CA SER A 365 -25.98 -4.39 -8.42
C SER A 365 -26.20 -3.50 -7.19
N ASP A 366 -25.43 -2.43 -7.02
CA ASP A 366 -25.52 -1.50 -5.88
C ASP A 366 -25.65 -0.04 -6.35
N GLY A 367 -26.61 0.18 -7.24
CA GLY A 367 -26.88 1.46 -7.92
C GLY A 367 -27.25 2.67 -7.05
N VAL A 368 -27.10 2.60 -5.73
CA VAL A 368 -27.49 3.65 -4.77
C VAL A 368 -26.33 4.58 -4.43
N CYS A 369 -25.11 4.05 -4.33
CA CYS A 369 -23.90 4.77 -3.92
C CYS A 369 -22.70 4.33 -4.76
N GLY A 370 -21.57 5.01 -4.66
CA GLY A 370 -20.36 4.63 -5.39
C GLY A 370 -20.15 5.37 -6.70
N ASN A 371 -19.05 5.04 -7.36
CA ASN A 371 -18.61 5.67 -8.61
C ASN A 371 -18.65 4.71 -9.82
N GLY A 372 -19.19 3.50 -9.62
CA GLY A 372 -19.26 2.45 -10.62
C GLY A 372 -17.91 1.80 -10.88
N VAL A 373 -17.90 0.82 -11.80
CA VAL A 373 -16.75 -0.06 -12.02
C VAL A 373 -16.11 0.10 -13.40
N ALA A 374 -14.87 -0.35 -13.50
CA ALA A 374 -14.24 -0.69 -14.77
C ALA A 374 -14.23 -2.22 -14.94
N TRP A 375 -14.37 -2.70 -16.16
CA TRP A 375 -14.36 -4.12 -16.48
C TRP A 375 -13.54 -4.40 -17.74
N ARG A 376 -13.06 -5.65 -17.85
CA ARG A 376 -12.42 -6.14 -19.07
C ARG A 376 -12.57 -7.64 -19.23
N VAL A 377 -12.45 -8.08 -20.47
CA VAL A 377 -12.40 -9.48 -20.89
C VAL A 377 -11.08 -9.70 -21.62
N GLU A 378 -10.32 -10.70 -21.19
CA GLU A 378 -8.99 -11.01 -21.76
C GLU A 378 -8.94 -12.48 -22.17
N LEU A 379 -8.36 -12.78 -23.34
CA LEU A 379 -7.90 -14.12 -23.69
C LEU A 379 -6.51 -14.29 -23.10
N VAL A 380 -6.31 -15.33 -22.30
CA VAL A 380 -5.00 -15.72 -21.76
C VAL A 380 -4.66 -17.09 -22.34
N ASN A 381 -3.70 -17.11 -23.24
CA ASN A 381 -3.18 -18.34 -23.84
C ASN A 381 -1.67 -18.44 -23.61
N ARG A 382 -1.04 -19.44 -24.23
CA ARG A 382 0.42 -19.68 -24.12
C ARG A 382 1.27 -18.51 -24.63
N THR A 383 0.70 -17.69 -25.53
CA THR A 383 1.30 -16.48 -26.11
C THR A 383 1.05 -15.19 -25.30
N GLY A 384 0.32 -15.30 -24.19
CA GLY A 384 0.03 -14.18 -23.29
C GLY A 384 -1.44 -13.82 -23.15
N ALA A 385 -1.67 -12.63 -22.57
CA ALA A 385 -2.97 -12.04 -22.33
C ALA A 385 -3.28 -10.95 -23.38
N SER A 386 -4.31 -11.15 -24.20
CA SER A 386 -4.84 -10.13 -25.12
C SER A 386 -6.21 -9.65 -24.67
N GLN A 387 -6.41 -8.33 -24.61
CA GLN A 387 -7.71 -7.75 -24.27
C GLN A 387 -8.69 -7.95 -25.43
N LEU A 388 -9.85 -8.52 -25.14
CA LEU A 388 -10.93 -8.79 -26.09
C LEU A 388 -12.02 -7.70 -26.05
N ALA A 389 -12.32 -7.20 -24.85
CA ALA A 389 -13.26 -6.13 -24.62
C ALA A 389 -12.92 -5.41 -23.31
N SER A 390 -13.30 -4.15 -23.20
CA SER A 390 -13.19 -3.39 -21.96
C SER A 390 -14.23 -2.29 -21.93
N GLY A 391 -14.59 -1.85 -20.73
CA GLY A 391 -15.45 -0.70 -20.54
C GLY A 391 -15.43 -0.22 -19.11
N ALA A 392 -16.16 0.86 -18.88
CA ALA A 392 -16.50 1.35 -17.56
C ALA A 392 -17.93 1.88 -17.62
N PHE A 393 -18.59 1.90 -16.48
CA PHE A 393 -19.91 2.49 -16.37
C PHE A 393 -20.07 3.19 -15.02
N ASP A 394 -20.89 4.23 -14.98
CA ASP A 394 -21.25 4.92 -13.75
C ASP A 394 -22.20 4.08 -12.91
N ASN A 395 -22.32 4.45 -11.64
CA ASN A 395 -23.18 3.76 -10.69
C ASN A 395 -24.61 3.53 -11.22
N GLY A 396 -25.13 2.32 -11.04
CA GLY A 396 -26.47 1.92 -11.47
C GLY A 396 -26.63 1.64 -12.98
N LYS A 397 -25.55 1.65 -13.76
CA LYS A 397 -25.56 1.40 -15.21
C LYS A 397 -25.14 -0.04 -15.56
N ARG A 398 -25.22 -0.34 -16.84
CA ARG A 398 -24.84 -1.63 -17.46
C ARG A 398 -24.03 -1.38 -18.72
N SER A 399 -23.14 -2.31 -19.03
CA SER A 399 -22.32 -2.33 -20.23
C SER A 399 -22.28 -3.73 -20.84
N GLU A 400 -22.52 -3.83 -22.15
CA GLU A 400 -22.56 -5.09 -22.89
C GLU A 400 -21.28 -5.31 -23.70
N PHE A 401 -20.97 -6.57 -23.99
CA PHE A 401 -19.88 -6.93 -24.89
C PHE A 401 -20.27 -8.11 -25.77
N ALA A 402 -19.87 -8.04 -27.04
CA ALA A 402 -19.97 -9.13 -28.00
C ALA A 402 -18.90 -8.96 -29.08
N PRO A 403 -17.62 -9.27 -28.79
CA PRO A 403 -16.56 -9.18 -29.79
C PRO A 403 -16.94 -9.94 -31.06
N GLU A 404 -16.72 -9.30 -32.21
CA GLU A 404 -17.02 -9.91 -33.51
C GLU A 404 -16.10 -11.09 -33.81
N THR A 405 -14.87 -11.04 -33.28
CA THR A 405 -13.83 -12.05 -33.47
C THR A 405 -14.21 -13.39 -32.86
N VAL A 406 -14.19 -14.43 -33.69
CA VAL A 406 -14.21 -15.83 -33.24
C VAL A 406 -12.83 -16.20 -32.70
N LEU A 407 -12.77 -16.69 -31.47
CA LEU A 407 -11.52 -17.01 -30.79
C LEU A 407 -11.12 -18.45 -31.06
N ALA A 408 -9.91 -18.67 -31.56
CA ALA A 408 -9.29 -19.99 -31.57
C ALA A 408 -8.74 -20.30 -30.17
N MET A 409 -9.12 -21.44 -29.61
CA MET A 409 -8.78 -21.89 -28.26
C MET A 409 -8.02 -23.21 -28.32
N GLN A 410 -7.00 -23.34 -27.47
CA GLN A 410 -6.39 -24.61 -27.14
C GLN A 410 -6.89 -25.09 -25.77
N LYS A 411 -6.79 -26.41 -25.52
CA LYS A 411 -7.10 -26.96 -24.20
C LYS A 411 -6.17 -26.30 -23.15
N GLY A 412 -6.78 -25.70 -22.15
CA GLY A 412 -6.11 -25.02 -21.04
C GLY A 412 -5.92 -23.52 -21.21
N ASP A 413 -6.23 -22.92 -22.36
CA ASP A 413 -6.33 -21.46 -22.49
C ASP A 413 -7.48 -20.93 -21.62
N TYR A 414 -7.38 -19.69 -21.13
CA TYR A 414 -8.42 -19.06 -20.32
C TYR A 414 -9.05 -17.86 -21.00
N ILE A 415 -10.33 -17.65 -20.78
CA ILE A 415 -10.95 -16.33 -20.91
C ILE A 415 -11.15 -15.77 -19.50
N LYS A 416 -10.57 -14.60 -19.25
CA LYS A 416 -10.58 -13.91 -17.96
C LYS A 416 -11.58 -12.76 -18.00
N PHE A 417 -12.54 -12.77 -17.09
CA PHE A 417 -13.54 -11.71 -16.90
C PHE A 417 -13.21 -10.98 -15.60
N VAL A 418 -13.03 -9.67 -15.67
CA VAL A 418 -12.48 -8.88 -14.57
C VAL A 418 -13.38 -7.70 -14.22
N VAL A 419 -13.58 -7.48 -12.92
CA VAL A 419 -14.18 -6.28 -12.34
C VAL A 419 -13.14 -5.55 -11.49
N ASN A 420 -12.97 -4.25 -11.75
CA ASN A 420 -11.99 -3.37 -11.13
C ASN A 420 -12.65 -2.15 -10.46
N ALA A 421 -12.10 -1.78 -9.30
CA ALA A 421 -12.41 -0.56 -8.57
C ALA A 421 -12.00 0.69 -9.38
N ARG A 422 -12.97 1.52 -9.79
CA ARG A 422 -12.69 2.74 -10.55
C ARG A 422 -12.06 3.79 -9.63
N ALA A 423 -10.93 4.37 -10.04
CA ALA A 423 -10.19 5.33 -9.21
C ALA A 423 -9.84 4.81 -7.79
N SER A 424 -9.64 3.50 -7.64
CA SER A 424 -9.41 2.83 -6.35
C SER A 424 -10.55 2.94 -5.34
N SER A 425 -11.71 3.48 -5.74
CA SER A 425 -12.95 3.41 -4.98
C SER A 425 -13.62 2.08 -5.31
N HIS A 426 -14.14 1.43 -4.27
CA HIS A 426 -14.86 0.16 -4.35
C HIS A 426 -16.18 0.25 -3.58
N VAL A 427 -16.60 1.47 -3.20
CA VAL A 427 -17.81 1.67 -2.40
C VAL A 427 -19.00 1.37 -3.31
N CYS A 428 -19.82 0.38 -2.93
CA CYS A 428 -21.03 0.01 -3.66
C CYS A 428 -20.75 -0.45 -5.11
N ASP A 429 -19.67 -1.21 -5.31
CA ASP A 429 -19.21 -1.66 -6.64
C ASP A 429 -19.57 -3.13 -6.94
N THR A 430 -20.56 -3.69 -6.22
CA THR A 430 -21.00 -5.06 -6.51
C THR A 430 -21.56 -5.13 -7.93
N THR A 431 -20.95 -5.94 -8.78
CA THR A 431 -21.24 -5.97 -10.20
C THR A 431 -21.75 -7.35 -10.60
N GLN A 432 -22.94 -7.41 -11.19
CA GLN A 432 -23.45 -8.59 -11.87
C GLN A 432 -22.60 -8.87 -13.11
N VAL A 433 -22.21 -10.13 -13.28
CA VAL A 433 -21.53 -10.62 -14.46
C VAL A 433 -22.38 -11.71 -15.09
N SER A 434 -22.63 -11.61 -16.39
CA SER A 434 -23.37 -12.62 -17.14
C SER A 434 -22.80 -12.74 -18.54
N PHE A 435 -22.53 -13.97 -18.96
CA PHE A 435 -22.00 -14.22 -20.30
C PHE A 435 -22.24 -15.66 -20.74
N THR A 436 -22.11 -15.84 -22.05
CA THR A 436 -22.14 -17.14 -22.73
C THR A 436 -20.90 -17.28 -23.61
N ILE A 437 -20.32 -18.48 -23.60
CA ILE A 437 -19.26 -18.91 -24.52
C ILE A 437 -19.85 -20.04 -25.37
N THR A 438 -19.91 -19.84 -26.68
CA THR A 438 -20.52 -20.78 -27.63
C THR A 438 -19.44 -21.36 -28.54
N GLU A 439 -19.28 -22.68 -28.48
CA GLU A 439 -18.47 -23.45 -29.42
C GLU A 439 -19.05 -23.26 -30.84
N GLN A 440 -18.21 -22.79 -31.78
CA GLN A 440 -18.65 -22.53 -33.16
C GLN A 440 -18.57 -23.79 -34.04
N ASP A 441 -17.67 -24.70 -33.71
CA ASP A 441 -17.46 -25.95 -34.43
C ASP A 441 -17.78 -27.16 -33.54
N GLY A 442 -17.88 -28.35 -34.11
CA GLY A 442 -18.05 -29.57 -33.32
C GLY A 442 -19.42 -29.69 -32.67
N LYS A 443 -19.47 -29.85 -31.33
CA LYS A 443 -20.69 -30.24 -30.61
C LYS A 443 -21.64 -29.08 -30.28
N GLY A 444 -21.28 -27.84 -30.63
CA GLY A 444 -22.10 -26.66 -30.36
C GLY A 444 -22.34 -26.41 -28.87
N ARG A 445 -21.38 -26.76 -28.00
CA ARG A 445 -21.50 -26.57 -26.55
C ARG A 445 -21.67 -25.10 -26.19
N VAL A 446 -22.52 -24.84 -25.19
CA VAL A 446 -22.73 -23.51 -24.64
C VAL A 446 -22.40 -23.53 -23.15
N TRP A 447 -21.39 -22.75 -22.77
CA TRP A 447 -21.07 -22.46 -21.38
C TRP A 447 -21.73 -21.15 -20.98
N ASP A 448 -22.83 -21.26 -20.24
CA ASP A 448 -23.55 -20.14 -19.64
C ASP A 448 -23.18 -20.04 -18.15
N LEU A 449 -22.66 -18.86 -17.74
CA LEU A 449 -22.14 -18.64 -16.40
C LEU A 449 -23.21 -18.94 -15.32
N SER A 450 -24.39 -18.32 -15.44
CA SER A 450 -25.45 -18.46 -14.43
C SER A 450 -25.91 -19.91 -14.32
N ARG A 451 -26.11 -20.60 -15.44
CA ARG A 451 -26.55 -22.01 -15.46
C ARG A 451 -25.51 -22.96 -14.87
N ASN A 452 -24.22 -22.70 -15.09
CA ASN A 452 -23.15 -23.57 -14.61
C ASN A 452 -22.78 -23.33 -13.14
N VAL A 453 -22.88 -22.08 -12.67
CA VAL A 453 -22.30 -21.68 -11.39
C VAL A 453 -23.32 -21.56 -10.27
N VAL A 454 -24.51 -20.97 -10.50
CA VAL A 454 -25.36 -20.50 -9.39
C VAL A 454 -25.74 -21.60 -8.38
N ASP A 455 -26.20 -22.75 -8.85
CA ASP A 455 -26.59 -23.86 -7.95
C ASP A 455 -25.40 -24.60 -7.34
N ARG A 456 -24.24 -24.51 -8.00
CA ARG A 456 -23.03 -25.31 -7.77
C ARG A 456 -21.87 -24.50 -7.24
N VAL A 457 -22.11 -23.22 -6.90
CA VAL A 457 -21.04 -22.28 -6.57
C VAL A 457 -20.17 -22.81 -5.45
N HIS A 458 -20.72 -23.58 -4.50
CA HIS A 458 -19.99 -24.15 -3.37
C HIS A 458 -19.46 -25.58 -3.57
N ASP A 459 -19.67 -26.21 -4.72
CA ASP A 459 -19.20 -27.58 -4.96
C ASP A 459 -17.67 -27.63 -4.87
N SER A 460 -16.98 -26.68 -5.52
CA SER A 460 -15.51 -26.57 -5.53
C SER A 460 -15.06 -25.24 -6.14
N ASN A 461 -13.79 -24.89 -5.91
CA ASN A 461 -13.10 -23.83 -6.65
C ASN A 461 -11.66 -24.31 -6.88
N PRO A 462 -11.30 -24.79 -8.08
CA PRO A 462 -12.03 -24.63 -9.34
C PRO A 462 -13.25 -25.56 -9.47
N LEU A 463 -14.28 -25.09 -10.18
CA LEU A 463 -15.55 -25.77 -10.42
C LEU A 463 -15.57 -26.44 -11.80
N SER A 464 -16.17 -27.64 -11.88
CA SER A 464 -16.35 -28.38 -13.13
C SER A 464 -17.52 -27.82 -13.95
N ASP A 465 -17.48 -27.91 -15.28
CA ASP A 465 -18.61 -27.48 -16.12
C ASP A 465 -19.80 -28.45 -16.05
N SER A 466 -20.87 -28.15 -16.79
CA SER A 466 -22.05 -29.01 -16.94
C SER A 466 -21.84 -30.23 -17.87
N PHE A 467 -20.69 -30.33 -18.52
CA PHE A 467 -20.35 -31.41 -19.47
C PHE A 467 -19.37 -32.44 -18.88
N GLY A 468 -19.06 -32.34 -17.58
CA GLY A 468 -18.17 -33.27 -16.87
C GLY A 468 -16.68 -32.91 -16.96
N ASN A 469 -16.32 -31.78 -17.56
CA ASN A 469 -14.92 -31.34 -17.60
C ASN A 469 -14.54 -30.71 -16.26
N LYS A 470 -13.48 -31.24 -15.65
CA LYS A 470 -12.96 -30.73 -14.38
C LYS A 470 -12.24 -29.40 -14.58
N SER A 471 -12.30 -28.55 -13.55
CA SER A 471 -11.57 -27.28 -13.47
C SER A 471 -11.81 -26.35 -14.67
N VAL A 472 -13.07 -26.04 -14.96
CA VAL A 472 -13.43 -25.11 -16.05
C VAL A 472 -13.67 -23.71 -15.52
N TRP A 473 -14.28 -23.57 -14.35
CA TRP A 473 -14.62 -22.29 -13.75
C TRP A 473 -13.71 -22.01 -12.56
N HIS A 474 -13.05 -20.86 -12.53
CA HIS A 474 -12.17 -20.47 -11.42
C HIS A 474 -12.60 -19.12 -10.88
N PHE A 475 -12.78 -19.03 -9.56
CA PHE A 475 -13.13 -17.80 -8.87
C PHE A 475 -11.89 -17.28 -8.16
N CYS A 476 -11.35 -16.16 -8.63
CA CYS A 476 -10.02 -15.70 -8.27
C CYS A 476 -9.99 -14.20 -7.98
N SER A 477 -8.85 -13.77 -7.44
CA SER A 477 -8.46 -12.37 -7.33
C SER A 477 -6.98 -12.20 -7.67
N SER A 478 -6.59 -11.02 -8.10
CA SER A 478 -5.19 -10.65 -8.28
C SER A 478 -4.96 -9.21 -7.90
N ALA A 479 -3.70 -8.81 -7.76
CA ALA A 479 -3.37 -7.39 -7.80
C ALA A 479 -3.84 -6.77 -9.13
N ASN A 480 -4.15 -5.48 -9.12
CA ASN A 480 -4.50 -4.74 -10.34
C ASN A 480 -3.37 -4.90 -11.36
N THR A 481 -3.63 -5.60 -12.47
CA THR A 481 -2.60 -5.94 -13.46
C THR A 481 -2.96 -5.30 -14.80
N GLN A 482 -2.05 -4.51 -15.35
CA GLN A 482 -2.20 -3.92 -16.69
C GLN A 482 -2.04 -5.02 -17.77
N PRO A 483 -2.80 -4.97 -18.89
CA PRO A 483 -2.72 -5.95 -19.97
C PRO A 483 -1.33 -6.02 -20.64
N ALA A 484 -1.03 -7.12 -21.31
CA ALA A 484 0.23 -7.32 -22.07
C ALA A 484 0.52 -6.25 -23.12
N ASN A 485 -0.53 -5.88 -23.87
CA ASN A 485 -0.47 -4.85 -24.90
C ASN A 485 -0.08 -3.49 -24.31
N ALA A 486 -0.25 -3.30 -23.00
CA ALA A 486 0.24 -2.10 -22.35
C ALA A 486 1.77 -2.04 -22.37
N ASN A 487 2.51 -3.17 -22.38
CA ASN A 487 3.97 -3.23 -22.21
C ASN A 487 4.80 -3.05 -23.48
N ILE A 488 4.24 -3.35 -24.65
CA ILE A 488 4.94 -3.23 -25.93
C ILE A 488 4.30 -2.08 -26.71
N PRO A 489 5.01 -0.98 -26.97
CA PRO A 489 4.46 0.14 -27.73
C PRO A 489 3.95 -0.30 -29.10
N ALA A 490 2.73 0.10 -29.43
CA ALA A 490 2.10 -0.24 -30.70
C ALA A 490 2.95 0.24 -31.89
N GLY A 491 3.09 -0.59 -32.91
CA GLY A 491 3.89 -0.28 -34.11
C GLY A 491 5.41 -0.44 -33.93
N SER A 492 5.90 -0.78 -32.74
CA SER A 492 7.32 -1.05 -32.51
C SER A 492 7.83 -2.29 -33.25
N ALA A 493 9.14 -2.38 -33.47
CA ALA A 493 9.83 -3.56 -33.97
C ALA A 493 9.49 -4.80 -33.14
N LEU A 494 9.33 -4.65 -31.82
CA LEU A 494 8.98 -5.76 -30.93
C LEU A 494 7.54 -6.24 -31.15
N THR A 495 6.59 -5.33 -31.43
CA THR A 495 5.24 -5.70 -31.85
C THR A 495 5.26 -6.50 -33.15
N ARG A 496 6.03 -6.06 -34.14
CA ARG A 496 6.15 -6.72 -35.45
C ARG A 496 6.80 -8.11 -35.31
N TRP A 497 7.88 -8.21 -34.54
CA TRP A 497 8.52 -9.49 -34.24
C TRP A 497 7.54 -10.46 -33.56
N ARG A 498 6.84 -10.00 -32.52
CA ARG A 498 5.88 -10.82 -31.77
C ARG A 498 4.76 -11.33 -32.67
N ALA A 499 4.21 -10.47 -33.52
CA ALA A 499 3.19 -10.85 -34.50
C ALA A 499 3.70 -11.91 -35.48
N ALA A 500 4.92 -11.75 -36.01
CA ALA A 500 5.52 -12.72 -36.92
C ALA A 500 5.73 -14.10 -36.29
N VAL A 501 6.09 -14.17 -35.00
CA VAL A 501 6.17 -15.45 -34.27
C VAL A 501 4.78 -16.09 -34.11
N ILE A 502 3.78 -15.31 -33.70
CA ILE A 502 2.39 -15.77 -33.54
C ILE A 502 1.82 -16.29 -34.88
N ASP A 503 2.05 -15.56 -35.96
CA ASP A 503 1.62 -15.89 -37.32
C ASP A 503 2.44 -17.02 -37.96
N ARG A 504 3.41 -17.60 -37.22
CA ARG A 504 4.30 -18.67 -37.68
C ARG A 504 5.01 -18.34 -38.99
N LYS A 505 5.49 -17.10 -39.12
CA LYS A 505 6.29 -16.67 -40.28
C LYS A 505 7.60 -17.47 -40.38
N PRO A 506 8.23 -17.55 -41.57
CA PRO A 506 9.47 -18.28 -41.75
C PRO A 506 10.57 -17.81 -40.77
N HIS A 507 11.39 -18.75 -40.28
CA HIS A 507 12.44 -18.48 -39.28
C HIS A 507 13.38 -17.34 -39.70
N ARG A 508 13.70 -17.23 -41.00
CA ARG A 508 14.54 -16.14 -41.53
C ARG A 508 13.91 -14.75 -41.35
N GLU A 509 12.58 -14.65 -41.48
CA GLU A 509 11.84 -13.39 -41.29
C GLU A 509 11.78 -13.01 -39.81
N VAL A 510 11.47 -13.99 -38.94
CA VAL A 510 11.48 -13.81 -37.48
C VAL A 510 12.86 -13.36 -36.99
N GLY A 511 13.94 -13.96 -37.52
CA GLY A 511 15.32 -13.57 -37.20
C GLY A 511 15.62 -12.11 -37.58
N LYS A 512 15.26 -11.68 -38.79
CA LYS A 512 15.43 -10.26 -39.21
C LYS A 512 14.69 -9.29 -38.29
N LEU A 513 13.47 -9.64 -37.90
CA LEU A 513 12.68 -8.82 -36.98
C LEU A 513 13.30 -8.78 -35.59
N ALA A 514 13.90 -9.88 -35.11
CA ALA A 514 14.62 -9.91 -33.83
C ALA A 514 15.86 -9.00 -33.86
N SER A 515 16.63 -8.98 -34.95
CA SER A 515 17.75 -8.05 -35.14
C SER A 515 17.28 -6.59 -35.15
N ALA A 516 16.13 -6.30 -35.76
CA ALA A 516 15.54 -4.96 -35.73
C ALA A 516 15.16 -4.52 -34.30
N VAL A 517 14.64 -5.43 -33.46
CA VAL A 517 14.40 -5.14 -32.04
C VAL A 517 15.71 -4.82 -31.31
N GLN A 518 16.76 -5.61 -31.54
CA GLN A 518 18.06 -5.37 -30.92
C GLN A 518 18.60 -3.98 -31.28
N GLN A 519 18.51 -3.60 -32.56
CA GLN A 519 18.91 -2.27 -33.02
C GLN A 519 18.12 -1.14 -32.34
N ALA A 520 16.80 -1.30 -32.20
CA ALA A 520 15.94 -0.32 -31.54
C ALA A 520 16.32 -0.07 -30.06
N LEU A 521 16.83 -1.08 -29.36
CA LEU A 521 17.18 -0.99 -27.94
C LEU A 521 18.59 -0.47 -27.68
N LEU A 522 19.49 -0.57 -28.67
CA LEU A 522 20.89 -0.19 -28.48
C LEU A 522 21.12 1.33 -28.59
N PRO A 523 22.17 1.87 -27.94
CA PRO A 523 22.38 3.30 -27.82
C PRO A 523 22.50 4.13 -29.11
N LYS A 524 22.89 3.51 -30.24
CA LYS A 524 23.42 4.20 -31.43
C LYS A 524 22.67 3.87 -32.73
N VAL A 525 21.42 4.34 -32.86
CA VAL A 525 20.75 4.38 -34.17
C VAL A 525 20.15 5.77 -34.35
N GLU A 526 20.71 6.57 -35.25
CA GLU A 526 20.05 7.78 -35.75
C GLU A 526 18.87 7.36 -36.65
N ALA A 527 17.75 8.07 -36.53
CA ALA A 527 16.47 7.80 -37.20
C ALA A 527 15.74 6.50 -36.76
N VAL A 528 15.39 6.40 -35.48
CA VAL A 528 14.46 5.38 -34.97
C VAL A 528 13.03 5.93 -34.98
N ALA A 529 12.04 5.14 -35.43
CA ALA A 529 10.64 5.51 -35.38
C ALA A 529 10.18 5.80 -33.93
N ASP A 530 9.19 6.69 -33.75
CA ASP A 530 8.71 7.09 -32.40
C ASP A 530 8.29 5.91 -31.53
N ALA A 531 7.66 4.88 -32.12
CA ALA A 531 7.26 3.66 -31.43
C ALA A 531 8.46 2.87 -30.88
N ASP A 532 9.60 2.90 -31.58
CA ASP A 532 10.83 2.20 -31.20
C ASP A 532 11.64 3.01 -30.18
N LYS A 533 11.55 4.33 -30.20
CA LYS A 533 12.03 5.18 -29.10
C LYS A 533 11.27 4.91 -27.80
N ALA A 534 9.94 4.86 -27.86
CA ALA A 534 9.10 4.50 -26.72
C ALA A 534 9.40 3.06 -26.22
N LEU A 535 9.70 2.14 -27.13
CA LEU A 535 10.13 0.77 -26.78
C LEU A 535 11.43 0.83 -25.98
N ARG A 536 12.43 1.57 -26.48
CA ARG A 536 13.72 1.71 -25.82
C ARG A 536 13.58 2.33 -24.44
N ASP A 537 12.95 3.49 -24.32
CA ASP A 537 12.76 4.19 -23.04
C ASP A 537 12.12 3.28 -22.00
N ARG A 538 11.12 2.48 -22.41
CA ARG A 538 10.42 1.55 -21.52
C ARG A 538 11.26 0.34 -21.13
N PHE A 539 12.01 -0.25 -22.05
CA PHE A 539 12.77 -1.48 -21.80
C PHE A 539 14.13 -1.23 -21.14
N ILE A 540 14.67 0.00 -21.20
CA ILE A 540 15.86 0.40 -20.43
C ILE A 540 15.52 0.95 -19.04
N ASP A 541 14.26 1.29 -18.77
CA ASP A 541 13.84 1.77 -17.46
C ASP A 541 14.24 0.77 -16.36
N PRO A 542 14.91 1.22 -15.27
CA PRO A 542 15.35 0.33 -14.18
C PRO A 542 14.25 -0.57 -13.60
N LYS A 543 13.02 -0.07 -13.59
CA LYS A 543 11.80 -0.70 -13.07
C LYS A 543 10.89 -1.21 -14.20
N GLY A 544 11.35 -1.12 -15.44
CA GLY A 544 10.64 -1.53 -16.66
C GLY A 544 10.50 -3.04 -16.81
N PRO A 545 10.04 -3.51 -17.99
CA PRO A 545 9.72 -4.93 -18.23
C PRO A 545 10.90 -5.89 -17.98
N LEU A 546 12.14 -5.43 -18.21
CA LEU A 546 13.35 -6.25 -18.02
C LEU A 546 13.91 -6.21 -16.59
N ARG A 547 13.31 -5.42 -15.68
CA ARG A 547 13.59 -5.40 -14.24
C ARG A 547 15.07 -5.24 -13.87
N TRP A 548 15.78 -4.34 -14.54
CA TRP A 548 17.22 -4.13 -14.37
C TRP A 548 17.64 -3.88 -12.93
N LEU A 549 16.85 -3.11 -12.17
CA LEU A 549 17.12 -2.83 -10.76
C LEU A 549 17.09 -4.11 -9.92
N ALA A 550 16.16 -5.03 -10.18
CA ALA A 550 16.10 -6.30 -9.46
C ALA A 550 17.25 -7.24 -9.85
N LEU A 551 17.64 -7.23 -11.12
CA LEU A 551 18.75 -8.06 -11.61
C LEU A 551 20.09 -7.64 -11.03
N VAL A 552 20.38 -6.33 -10.97
CA VAL A 552 21.66 -5.81 -10.47
C VAL A 552 21.81 -5.92 -8.94
N LEU A 553 20.70 -6.04 -8.20
CA LEU A 553 20.70 -6.16 -6.73
C LEU A 553 20.71 -7.61 -6.23
N ARG A 554 20.78 -8.59 -7.12
CA ARG A 554 20.61 -10.02 -6.76
C ARG A 554 21.61 -10.50 -5.70
N ASP A 555 22.84 -10.02 -5.77
CA ASP A 555 23.93 -10.42 -4.87
C ASP A 555 24.23 -9.33 -3.83
N ALA A 556 23.36 -8.31 -3.72
CA ALA A 556 23.50 -7.25 -2.74
C ALA A 556 23.07 -7.78 -1.36
N GLY A 557 24.06 -8.09 -0.52
CA GLY A 557 23.84 -8.42 0.89
C GLY A 557 23.37 -7.20 1.70
N PHE A 558 22.66 -7.47 2.80
CA PHE A 558 22.48 -6.49 3.85
C PHE A 558 23.63 -6.64 4.84
N GLU A 559 24.34 -5.55 5.08
CA GLU A 559 25.39 -5.47 6.08
C GLU A 559 24.92 -4.52 7.19
N ASP A 560 25.07 -4.97 8.44
CA ASP A 560 24.83 -4.12 9.60
C ASP A 560 26.02 -3.18 9.80
N ILE A 561 25.75 -1.98 10.30
CA ILE A 561 26.79 -0.99 10.60
C ILE A 561 26.84 -0.86 12.13
N GLU A 562 28.00 -1.21 12.71
CA GLU A 562 28.30 -0.93 14.11
C GLU A 562 28.88 0.48 14.20
N ALA A 563 28.38 1.27 15.14
CA ALA A 563 28.76 2.67 15.35
C ALA A 563 29.44 2.85 16.69
#